data_AF-A0A3P7P2S2-F1
#
_entry.id   AF-A0A3P7P2S2-F1
#
_cell.length_a   1.000
_cell.length_b   1.000
_cell.length_c   1.000
_cell.angle_alpha   90.00
_cell.angle_beta   90.00
_cell.angle_gamma   90.00
#
_symmetry.space_group_name_H-M   'P 1'
#
loop_
_entity.id
_entity.type
_entity.pdbx_description
1 polymer ?
#
loop_
_entity_poly.entity_id
_entity_poly.type
_entity_poly.pdbx_seq_one_letter_code
_entity_poly.pdbx_strand_id
1 'polypeptide(L)'
;MERERQLKDVLKGKCYDLKCHLCGSFVCKSTDMRVACESHYVCCDPNIWGRVDSRIHNSKSVSIATLVGKIHCKGSMTSGCNEVLGTVVRLYGAFLPTIAAKSILIEGKDIYGGRAQLNKKWEIVVRELFYVEPITDKDLKLMLNSLFSYSAEQHYQFEEEAELVVQRAAAEMKERKQHHQQYSDSIISMDDDDW
;
A
#
# COMPACT_ATOMS: atom_id res chain seq x y z
N MET A 1 -3.54 -14.78 -19.17
CA MET A 1 -4.91 -15.34 -19.16
C MET A 1 -4.97 -16.81 -18.74
N GLU A 2 -4.66 -17.80 -19.59
CA GLU A 2 -4.83 -19.24 -19.19
C GLU A 2 -3.91 -19.66 -18.03
N ARG A 3 -2.64 -19.25 -18.05
CA ARG A 3 -1.67 -19.54 -16.97
C ARG A 3 -2.05 -18.88 -15.64
N GLU A 4 -2.61 -17.66 -15.69
CA GLU A 4 -3.08 -16.97 -14.48
C GLU A 4 -4.33 -17.63 -13.93
N ARG A 5 -5.22 -18.12 -14.79
CA ARG A 5 -6.41 -18.87 -14.37
C ARG A 5 -6.01 -20.17 -13.67
N GLN A 6 -5.08 -20.92 -14.24
CA GLN A 6 -4.55 -22.14 -13.63
C GLN A 6 -3.84 -21.86 -12.29
N LEU A 7 -3.05 -20.79 -12.21
CA LEU A 7 -2.41 -20.38 -10.95
C LEU A 7 -3.45 -20.01 -9.88
N LYS A 8 -4.49 -19.26 -10.26
CA LYS A 8 -5.60 -18.92 -9.36
C LYS A 8 -6.27 -20.18 -8.83
N ASP A 9 -6.54 -21.16 -9.69
CA ASP A 9 -7.22 -22.40 -9.30
C ASP A 9 -6.37 -23.25 -8.33
N VAL A 10 -5.05 -23.31 -8.54
CA VAL A 10 -4.12 -24.04 -7.65
C VAL A 10 -3.95 -23.36 -6.29
N LEU A 11 -4.00 -22.03 -6.25
CA LEU A 11 -3.82 -21.25 -5.03
C LEU A 11 -5.14 -20.93 -4.32
N LYS A 12 -6.28 -21.28 -4.93
CA LYS A 12 -7.61 -21.00 -4.41
C LYS A 12 -7.83 -21.72 -3.08
N GLY A 13 -8.37 -20.99 -2.10
CA GLY A 13 -8.67 -21.54 -0.77
C GLY A 13 -7.48 -21.61 0.19
N LYS A 14 -6.26 -21.28 -0.26
CA LYS A 14 -5.11 -21.17 0.63
C LYS A 14 -5.23 -19.91 1.50
N CYS A 15 -5.13 -20.08 2.81
CA CYS A 15 -5.23 -19.00 3.79
C CYS A 15 -4.05 -19.09 4.76
N TYR A 16 -3.36 -17.96 4.92
CA TYR A 16 -2.17 -17.84 5.73
C TYR A 16 -2.31 -16.66 6.69
N ASP A 17 -1.72 -16.80 7.86
CA ASP A 17 -1.52 -15.67 8.76
C ASP A 17 -0.23 -14.95 8.36
N LEU A 18 -0.33 -13.64 8.18
CA LEU A 18 0.80 -12.77 7.94
C LEU A 18 1.22 -12.17 9.28
N LYS A 19 2.44 -12.47 9.71
CA LYS A 19 3.01 -12.08 11.00
C LYS A 19 4.18 -11.14 10.80
N CYS A 20 4.44 -10.25 11.74
CA CYS A 20 5.64 -9.41 11.73
C CYS A 20 6.89 -10.30 11.73
N HIS A 21 7.83 -10.05 10.83
CA HIS A 21 9.03 -10.89 10.75
C HIS A 21 9.98 -10.74 11.95
N LEU A 22 9.91 -9.61 12.65
CA LEU A 22 10.79 -9.32 13.77
C LEU A 22 10.28 -9.92 15.09
N CYS A 23 9.00 -9.70 15.43
CA CYS A 23 8.43 -10.14 16.70
C CYS A 23 7.42 -11.28 16.60
N GLY A 24 7.04 -11.71 15.39
CA GLY A 24 6.06 -12.78 15.17
C GLY A 24 4.60 -12.39 15.46
N SER A 25 4.31 -11.14 15.82
CA SER A 25 2.93 -10.69 16.06
C SER A 25 2.07 -10.78 14.81
N PHE A 26 0.82 -11.20 14.97
CA PHE A 26 -0.16 -11.25 13.88
C PHE A 26 -0.45 -9.85 13.31
N VAL A 27 -0.42 -9.73 11.98
CA VAL A 27 -0.69 -8.48 11.25
C VAL A 27 -2.03 -8.55 10.54
N CYS A 28 -2.26 -9.55 9.69
CA CYS A 28 -3.52 -9.78 8.98
C CYS A 28 -3.55 -11.19 8.35
N LYS A 29 -4.69 -11.59 7.78
CA LYS A 29 -4.74 -12.81 6.96
C LYS A 29 -4.41 -12.50 5.51
N SER A 30 -3.88 -13.50 4.80
CA SER A 30 -3.67 -13.43 3.35
C SER A 30 -4.95 -13.14 2.58
N THR A 31 -6.11 -13.56 3.10
CA THR A 31 -7.44 -13.32 2.51
C THR A 31 -7.88 -11.86 2.58
N ASP A 32 -7.27 -11.08 3.48
CA ASP A 32 -7.56 -9.65 3.64
C ASP A 32 -6.66 -8.81 2.73
N MET A 33 -5.71 -9.41 2.01
CA MET A 33 -4.82 -8.70 1.09
C MET A 33 -5.49 -8.46 -0.27
N ARG A 34 -5.23 -7.30 -0.86
CA ARG A 34 -5.61 -6.93 -2.23
C ARG A 34 -4.45 -6.29 -2.97
N VAL A 35 -4.49 -6.34 -4.30
CA VAL A 35 -3.62 -5.54 -5.16
C VAL A 35 -4.37 -4.31 -5.65
N ALA A 36 -3.83 -3.13 -5.39
CA ALA A 36 -4.32 -1.84 -5.88
C ALA A 36 -3.28 -1.18 -6.80
N CYS A 37 -3.74 -0.47 -7.84
CA CYS A 37 -2.88 0.19 -8.84
C CYS A 37 -1.72 -0.71 -9.34
N GLU A 38 -2.03 -1.99 -9.60
CA GLU A 38 -1.13 -3.02 -10.15
C GLU A 38 0.07 -3.45 -9.26
N SER A 39 0.45 -2.67 -8.24
CA SER A 39 1.68 -2.91 -7.48
C SER A 39 1.59 -2.64 -5.98
N HIS A 40 0.48 -2.09 -5.48
CA HIS A 40 0.27 -1.87 -4.05
C HIS A 40 -0.46 -3.04 -3.40
N TYR A 41 0.24 -3.79 -2.56
CA TYR A 41 -0.33 -4.87 -1.76
C TYR A 41 -0.87 -4.29 -0.46
N VAL A 42 -2.19 -4.11 -0.41
CA VAL A 42 -2.91 -3.45 0.70
C VAL A 42 -3.69 -4.47 1.52
N CYS A 43 -3.83 -4.22 2.81
CA CYS A 43 -4.71 -4.99 3.68
C CYS A 43 -6.05 -4.28 3.85
N CYS A 44 -7.13 -5.01 3.61
CA CYS A 44 -8.52 -4.55 3.69
C CYS A 44 -9.26 -5.14 4.92
N ASP A 45 -8.54 -5.52 5.98
CA ASP A 45 -9.15 -5.81 7.29
C ASP A 45 -9.36 -4.50 8.06
N PRO A 46 -10.61 -4.09 8.35
CA PRO A 46 -10.88 -2.84 9.06
C PRO A 46 -10.28 -2.79 10.48
N ASN A 47 -9.95 -3.93 11.08
CA ASN A 47 -9.37 -4.01 12.42
C ASN A 47 -7.85 -3.89 12.45
N ILE A 48 -7.18 -3.78 11.29
CA ILE A 48 -5.73 -3.71 11.22
C ILE A 48 -5.14 -2.53 11.98
N TRP A 49 -5.86 -1.41 12.06
CA TRP A 49 -5.44 -0.21 12.79
C TRP A 49 -5.23 -0.46 14.29
N GLY A 50 -5.95 -1.44 14.86
CA GLY A 50 -5.70 -1.91 16.23
C GLY A 50 -4.34 -2.61 16.40
N ARG A 51 -3.80 -3.20 15.33
CA ARG A 51 -2.58 -4.05 15.34
C ARG A 51 -1.33 -3.32 14.83
N VAL A 52 -1.48 -2.16 14.21
CA VAL A 52 -0.38 -1.34 13.71
C VAL A 52 -0.40 0.05 14.33
N ASP A 53 0.76 0.68 14.41
CA ASP A 53 0.92 2.08 14.75
C ASP A 53 1.24 2.86 13.49
N SER A 54 0.42 3.85 13.14
CA SER A 54 0.58 4.60 11.89
C SER A 54 1.01 6.04 12.17
N ARG A 55 1.89 6.57 11.32
CA ARG A 55 2.52 7.89 11.51
C ARG A 55 2.71 8.58 10.17
N ILE A 56 2.53 9.91 10.14
CA ILE A 56 2.82 10.72 8.94
C ILE A 56 4.31 10.57 8.59
N HIS A 57 4.61 10.31 7.31
CA HIS A 57 5.98 10.13 6.85
C HIS A 57 6.10 10.11 5.33
N ASN A 58 7.06 10.88 4.79
CA ASN A 58 7.46 10.90 3.37
C ASN A 58 6.26 10.87 2.39
N SER A 59 5.32 11.77 2.63
CA SER A 59 4.07 11.83 1.90
C SER A 59 4.30 12.29 0.46
N LYS A 60 3.65 11.63 -0.50
CA LYS A 60 3.80 11.92 -1.93
C LYS A 60 2.61 11.41 -2.74
N SER A 61 2.30 12.08 -3.83
CA SER A 61 1.31 11.63 -4.80
C SER A 61 1.97 10.63 -5.75
N VAL A 62 1.32 9.48 -5.98
CA VAL A 62 1.76 8.44 -6.92
C VAL A 62 0.53 7.98 -7.70
N SER A 63 0.42 8.46 -8.95
CA SER A 63 -0.77 8.21 -9.79
C SER A 63 -2.05 8.67 -9.08
N ILE A 64 -3.08 7.82 -9.01
CA ILE A 64 -4.36 8.09 -8.34
C ILE A 64 -4.31 7.90 -6.81
N ALA A 65 -3.16 7.49 -6.26
CA ALA A 65 -2.97 7.19 -4.86
C ALA A 65 -2.08 8.26 -4.18
N THR A 66 -2.38 8.56 -2.92
CA THR A 66 -1.56 9.47 -2.11
C THR A 66 -0.96 8.72 -0.95
N LEU A 67 0.37 8.62 -0.90
CA LEU A 67 1.06 8.08 0.26
C LEU A 67 1.11 9.17 1.33
N VAL A 68 0.69 8.86 2.54
CA VAL A 68 0.58 9.83 3.65
C VAL A 68 1.36 9.43 4.89
N GLY A 69 1.80 8.17 4.98
CA GLY A 69 2.46 7.71 6.19
C GLY A 69 3.12 6.35 6.10
N LYS A 70 3.66 5.93 7.24
CA LYS A 70 4.19 4.59 7.50
C LYS A 70 3.36 3.88 8.56
N ILE A 71 3.28 2.56 8.43
CA ILE A 71 2.75 1.70 9.49
C ILE A 71 3.88 0.90 10.12
N HIS A 72 3.80 0.77 11.44
CA HIS A 72 4.75 0.04 12.27
C HIS A 72 4.03 -1.06 13.04
N CYS A 73 4.72 -2.15 13.31
CA CYS A 73 4.20 -3.22 14.15
C CYS A 73 4.07 -2.70 15.59
N LYS A 74 2.87 -2.80 16.18
CA LYS A 74 2.67 -2.49 17.61
C LYS A 74 3.38 -3.47 18.53
N GLY A 75 3.67 -4.68 18.06
CA GLY A 75 4.21 -5.77 18.87
C GLY A 75 3.11 -6.65 19.44
N SER A 76 3.36 -7.28 20.59
CA SER A 76 2.40 -8.12 21.29
C SER A 76 1.80 -7.34 22.47
N MET A 77 0.91 -7.97 23.25
CA MET A 77 0.41 -7.38 24.49
C MET A 77 1.51 -7.18 25.54
N THR A 78 2.64 -7.88 25.42
CA THR A 78 3.72 -7.89 26.42
C THR A 78 4.97 -7.14 25.98
N SER A 79 5.13 -6.83 24.70
CA SER A 79 6.33 -6.17 24.18
C SER A 79 6.03 -5.36 22.91
N GLY A 80 6.45 -4.09 22.89
CA GLY A 80 6.47 -3.27 21.67
C GLY A 80 7.49 -3.77 20.64
N CYS A 81 7.26 -3.50 19.35
CA CYS A 81 8.17 -3.91 18.26
C CYS A 81 8.68 -2.73 17.43
N ASN A 82 7.77 -1.93 16.87
CA ASN A 82 8.07 -0.77 16.03
C ASN A 82 8.73 -1.09 14.67
N GLU A 83 8.71 -2.35 14.22
CA GLU A 83 9.16 -2.72 12.87
C GLU A 83 8.32 -2.05 11.78
N VAL A 84 8.93 -1.50 10.74
CA VAL A 84 8.21 -0.87 9.63
C VAL A 84 7.53 -1.95 8.78
N LEU A 85 6.21 -2.00 8.80
CA LEU A 85 5.42 -2.98 8.05
C LEU A 85 5.08 -2.51 6.64
N GLY A 86 5.08 -1.20 6.40
CA GLY A 86 4.70 -0.62 5.11
C GLY A 86 4.29 0.85 5.21
N THR A 87 3.38 1.26 4.35
CA THR A 87 2.90 2.65 4.22
C THR A 87 1.40 2.77 4.39
N VAL A 88 0.91 3.98 4.58
CA VAL A 88 -0.52 4.32 4.45
C VAL A 88 -0.71 4.99 3.10
N VAL A 89 -1.63 4.44 2.30
CA VAL A 89 -2.05 5.03 1.02
C VAL A 89 -3.51 5.44 1.10
N ARG A 90 -3.83 6.63 0.61
CA ARG A 90 -5.19 7.10 0.36
C ARG A 90 -5.56 6.80 -1.08
N LEU A 91 -6.63 6.04 -1.27
CA LEU A 91 -7.14 5.64 -2.58
C LEU A 91 -8.66 5.75 -2.58
N TYR A 92 -9.23 6.53 -3.50
CA TYR A 92 -10.67 6.77 -3.60
C TYR A 92 -11.32 7.17 -2.26
N GLY A 93 -10.62 7.98 -1.46
CA GLY A 93 -11.08 8.43 -0.14
C GLY A 93 -10.89 7.43 1.00
N ALA A 94 -10.51 6.18 0.72
CA ALA A 94 -10.20 5.19 1.76
C ALA A 94 -8.71 5.21 2.10
N PHE A 95 -8.38 5.12 3.40
CA PHE A 95 -7.02 4.84 3.86
C PHE A 95 -6.78 3.34 3.90
N LEU A 96 -5.70 2.91 3.26
CA LEU A 96 -5.32 1.52 3.10
C LEU A 96 -3.87 1.32 3.60
N PRO A 97 -3.63 0.40 4.53
CA PRO A 97 -2.29 0.00 4.92
C PRO A 97 -1.69 -0.89 3.82
N THR A 98 -0.55 -0.47 3.27
CA THR A 98 0.28 -1.34 2.43
C THR A 98 1.13 -2.23 3.34
N ILE A 99 1.37 -3.47 2.92
CA ILE A 99 2.23 -4.41 3.64
C ILE A 99 3.44 -4.72 2.75
N ALA A 100 4.65 -4.57 3.28
CA ALA A 100 5.86 -4.96 2.59
C ALA A 100 6.13 -6.46 2.77
N ALA A 101 6.36 -7.20 1.68
CA ALA A 101 6.65 -8.63 1.76
C ALA A 101 7.83 -8.92 2.72
N LYS A 102 8.90 -8.11 2.63
CA LYS A 102 10.11 -8.27 3.45
C LYS A 102 9.89 -8.11 4.96
N SER A 103 8.80 -7.48 5.41
CA SER A 103 8.54 -7.22 6.83
C SER A 103 7.63 -8.26 7.46
N ILE A 104 7.19 -9.27 6.69
CA ILE A 104 6.26 -10.30 7.16
C ILE A 104 6.80 -11.73 7.02
N LEU A 105 6.40 -12.57 7.96
CA LEU A 105 6.46 -14.01 7.91
C LEU A 105 5.08 -14.55 7.51
N ILE A 106 5.07 -15.55 6.65
CA ILE A 106 3.84 -16.20 6.19
C ILE A 106 3.74 -17.56 6.87
N GLU A 107 2.68 -17.77 7.64
CA GLU A 107 2.46 -19.01 8.39
C GLU A 107 1.15 -19.68 7.97
N GLY A 108 1.19 -20.99 7.72
CA GLY A 108 0.00 -21.82 7.59
C GLY A 108 0.35 -23.29 7.56
N LYS A 109 -0.69 -24.12 7.75
CA LYS A 109 -0.57 -25.56 7.94
C LYS A 109 0.09 -26.27 6.75
N ASP A 110 -0.09 -25.73 5.55
CA ASP A 110 0.35 -26.36 4.30
C ASP A 110 1.76 -25.91 3.85
N ILE A 111 2.41 -24.99 4.58
CA ILE A 111 3.76 -24.51 4.23
C ILE A 111 4.80 -25.47 4.82
N TYR A 112 5.37 -26.35 3.98
CA TYR A 112 6.60 -27.12 4.23
C TYR A 112 6.77 -27.65 5.68
N GLY A 113 5.72 -28.29 6.22
CA GLY A 113 5.75 -28.84 7.58
C GLY A 113 5.53 -27.81 8.71
N GLY A 114 4.85 -26.69 8.43
CA GLY A 114 4.47 -25.66 9.40
C GLY A 114 5.53 -24.58 9.65
N ARG A 115 6.56 -24.44 8.79
CA ARG A 115 7.61 -23.44 8.97
C ARG A 115 7.25 -22.11 8.31
N ALA A 116 7.34 -21.02 9.07
CA ALA A 116 7.11 -19.68 8.57
C ALA A 116 8.12 -19.29 7.47
N GLN A 117 7.63 -18.70 6.37
CA GLN A 117 8.49 -18.23 5.28
C GLN A 117 8.65 -16.72 5.27
N LEU A 118 9.91 -16.27 5.17
CA LEU A 118 10.27 -14.89 4.92
C LEU A 118 10.55 -14.69 3.44
N ASN A 119 9.74 -13.85 2.78
CA ASN A 119 9.92 -13.52 1.37
C ASN A 119 10.19 -12.04 1.20
N LYS A 120 11.15 -11.68 0.35
CA LYS A 120 11.52 -10.26 0.16
C LYS A 120 10.65 -9.53 -0.87
N LYS A 121 9.89 -10.26 -1.68
CA LYS A 121 9.22 -9.77 -2.89
C LYS A 121 7.82 -10.37 -3.02
N TRP A 122 6.82 -9.52 -3.26
CA TRP A 122 5.44 -9.97 -3.42
C TRP A 122 5.24 -10.83 -4.65
N GLU A 123 6.00 -10.60 -5.73
CA GLU A 123 5.93 -11.37 -6.98
C GLU A 123 6.26 -12.86 -6.75
N ILE A 124 7.08 -13.16 -5.74
CA ILE A 124 7.40 -14.53 -5.33
C ILE A 124 6.24 -15.09 -4.51
N VAL A 125 5.75 -14.33 -3.52
CA VAL A 125 4.63 -14.72 -2.65
C VAL A 125 3.39 -15.08 -3.48
N VAL A 126 3.00 -14.23 -4.44
CA VAL A 126 1.79 -14.44 -5.24
C VAL A 126 1.91 -15.59 -6.24
N ARG A 127 3.15 -15.93 -6.63
CA ARG A 127 3.43 -17.03 -7.55
C ARG A 127 3.47 -18.38 -6.82
N GLU A 128 3.92 -18.41 -5.58
CA GLU A 128 4.27 -19.66 -4.90
C GLU A 128 3.34 -20.01 -3.73
N LEU A 129 2.76 -19.02 -3.05
CA LEU A 129 2.06 -19.23 -1.79
C LEU A 129 0.55 -19.05 -1.91
N PHE A 130 0.07 -17.86 -2.28
CA PHE A 130 -1.36 -17.58 -2.42
C PHE A 130 -1.63 -16.48 -3.45
N TYR A 131 -2.80 -16.53 -4.08
CA TYR A 131 -3.22 -15.47 -5.00
C TYR A 131 -3.77 -14.27 -4.22
N VAL A 132 -3.34 -13.06 -4.60
CA VAL A 132 -3.90 -11.80 -4.06
C VAL A 132 -4.85 -11.23 -5.10
N GLU A 133 -6.12 -11.07 -4.73
CA GLU A 133 -7.14 -10.56 -5.63
C GLU A 133 -7.00 -9.05 -5.86
N PRO A 134 -7.42 -8.53 -7.03
CA PRO A 134 -7.52 -7.09 -7.23
C PRO A 134 -8.49 -6.47 -6.22
N ILE A 135 -8.21 -5.24 -5.80
CA ILE A 135 -9.10 -4.49 -4.91
C ILE A 135 -10.48 -4.27 -5.57
N THR A 136 -11.54 -4.36 -4.77
CA THR A 136 -12.93 -4.16 -5.22
C THR A 136 -13.59 -2.97 -4.53
N ASP A 137 -14.70 -2.49 -5.08
CA ASP A 137 -15.54 -1.47 -4.43
C ASP A 137 -16.03 -1.88 -3.04
N LYS A 138 -16.25 -3.18 -2.83
CA LYS A 138 -16.65 -3.71 -1.52
C LYS A 138 -15.53 -3.53 -0.50
N ASP A 139 -14.29 -3.80 -0.90
CA ASP A 139 -13.11 -3.62 -0.03
C ASP A 139 -12.90 -2.13 0.29
N LEU A 140 -13.06 -1.24 -0.70
CA LEU A 140 -12.97 0.20 -0.51
C LEU A 140 -14.06 0.72 0.45
N LYS A 141 -15.31 0.30 0.27
CA LYS A 141 -16.42 0.67 1.16
C LYS A 141 -16.18 0.19 2.59
N LEU A 142 -15.61 -1.01 2.76
CA LEU A 142 -15.25 -1.54 4.07
C LEU A 142 -14.18 -0.68 4.75
N MET A 143 -13.18 -0.24 3.97
CA MET A 143 -12.04 0.51 4.50
C MET A 143 -12.30 2.02 4.65
N LEU A 144 -13.28 2.57 3.94
CA LEU A 144 -13.59 4.01 3.86
C LEU A 144 -13.59 4.70 5.23
N ASN A 145 -14.28 4.10 6.21
CA ASN A 145 -14.40 4.64 7.56
C ASN A 145 -13.58 3.88 8.60
N SER A 146 -12.81 2.86 8.21
CA SER A 146 -12.15 1.96 9.16
C SER A 146 -11.15 2.70 10.07
N LEU A 147 -10.34 3.59 9.48
CA LEU A 147 -9.40 4.41 10.25
C LEU A 147 -10.14 5.43 11.11
N PHE A 148 -11.18 6.08 10.59
CA PHE A 148 -11.97 7.06 11.34
C PHE A 148 -12.63 6.42 12.58
N SER A 149 -13.21 5.23 12.41
CA SER A 149 -13.81 4.46 13.50
C SER A 149 -12.78 4.01 14.54
N TYR A 150 -11.53 3.78 14.14
CA TYR A 150 -10.45 3.45 15.07
C TYR A 150 -9.87 4.69 15.77
N SER A 151 -9.59 5.75 15.03
CA SER A 151 -9.05 7.03 15.51
C SER A 151 -9.42 8.15 14.55
N ALA A 152 -10.42 8.95 14.93
CA ALA A 152 -10.85 10.12 14.17
C ALA A 152 -9.73 11.17 14.03
N GLU A 153 -8.94 11.36 15.09
CA GLU A 153 -7.80 12.29 15.08
C GLU A 153 -6.79 11.91 13.99
N GLN A 154 -6.36 10.65 13.97
CA GLN A 154 -5.40 10.17 12.98
C GLN A 154 -5.97 10.20 11.55
N HIS A 155 -7.26 9.94 11.40
CA HIS A 155 -7.94 10.07 10.11
C HIS A 155 -7.85 11.51 9.58
N TYR A 156 -8.19 12.52 10.40
CA TYR A 156 -8.11 13.92 9.96
C TYR A 156 -6.69 14.37 9.67
N GLN A 157 -5.70 13.93 10.47
CA GLN A 157 -4.29 14.20 10.21
C GLN A 157 -3.84 13.66 8.84
N PHE A 158 -4.29 12.46 8.45
CA PHE A 158 -3.97 11.92 7.13
C PHE A 158 -4.77 12.55 5.99
N GLU A 159 -6.00 13.02 6.22
CA GLU A 159 -6.76 13.79 5.23
C GLU A 159 -6.06 15.12 4.93
N GLU A 160 -5.68 15.87 5.96
CA GLU A 160 -4.94 17.13 5.82
C GLU A 160 -3.61 16.91 5.07
N GLU A 161 -2.84 15.90 5.46
CA GLU A 161 -1.59 15.57 4.77
C GLU A 161 -1.82 15.16 3.31
N ALA A 162 -2.90 14.41 3.02
CA ALA A 162 -3.24 14.03 1.65
C ALA A 162 -3.56 15.25 0.79
N GLU A 163 -4.32 16.22 1.31
CA GLU A 163 -4.63 17.47 0.61
C GLU A 163 -3.37 18.28 0.33
N LEU A 164 -2.51 18.45 1.33
CA LEU A 164 -1.23 19.17 1.17
C LEU A 164 -0.33 18.54 0.12
N VAL A 165 -0.31 17.21 0.03
CA VAL A 165 0.44 16.49 -0.99
C VAL A 165 -0.13 16.71 -2.39
N VAL A 166 -1.45 16.68 -2.55
CA VAL A 166 -2.11 16.93 -3.84
C VAL A 166 -1.86 18.37 -4.30
N GLN A 167 -1.97 19.34 -3.39
CA GLN A 167 -1.67 20.74 -3.68
C GLN A 167 -0.21 20.94 -4.14
N ARG A 168 0.75 20.34 -3.42
CA ARG A 168 2.18 20.36 -3.81
C ARG A 168 2.40 19.75 -5.20
N ALA A 169 1.83 18.58 -5.46
CA ALA A 169 1.97 17.90 -6.75
C ALA A 169 1.35 18.72 -7.91
N ALA A 170 0.22 19.39 -7.67
CA ALA A 170 -0.44 20.26 -8.65
C ALA A 170 0.40 21.51 -8.95
N ALA A 171 0.99 22.14 -7.92
CA ALA A 171 1.88 23.28 -8.08
C ALA A 171 3.13 22.93 -8.92
N GLU A 172 3.81 21.82 -8.59
CA GLU A 172 4.97 21.35 -9.37
C GLU A 172 4.59 21.01 -10.82
N MET A 173 3.42 20.44 -11.06
CA MET A 173 2.94 20.17 -12.44
C MET A 173 2.71 21.47 -13.21
N LYS A 174 2.22 22.52 -12.57
CA LYS A 174 2.01 23.83 -13.19
C LYS A 174 3.35 24.47 -13.56
N GLU A 175 4.33 24.44 -12.66
CA GLU A 175 5.69 24.95 -12.90
C GLU A 175 6.39 24.20 -14.03
N ARG A 176 6.32 22.86 -14.04
CA ARG A 176 6.88 22.03 -15.13
C ARG A 176 6.27 22.37 -16.49
N LYS A 177 4.96 22.61 -16.55
CA LYS A 177 4.28 23.03 -17.79
C LYS A 177 4.72 24.41 -18.24
N GLN A 178 4.87 25.37 -17.32
CA GLN A 178 5.35 26.71 -17.65
C GLN A 178 6.78 26.70 -18.18
N HIS A 179 7.69 25.95 -17.54
CA HIS A 179 9.06 25.77 -18.03
C HIS A 179 9.11 25.09 -19.40
N HIS A 180 8.29 24.06 -19.62
CA HIS A 180 8.22 23.39 -20.91
C HIS A 180 7.68 24.30 -22.02
N GLN A 181 6.67 25.13 -21.71
CA GLN A 181 6.14 26.12 -22.65
C GLN A 181 7.20 27.17 -22.99
N GLN A 182 7.86 27.77 -21.99
CA GLN A 182 8.92 28.76 -22.22
C GLN A 182 10.07 28.20 -23.06
N TYR A 183 10.47 26.95 -22.80
CA TYR A 183 11.50 26.28 -23.60
C TYR A 183 11.04 26.05 -25.05
N SER A 184 9.80 25.60 -25.23
CA SER A 184 9.23 25.37 -26.57
C SER A 184 9.10 26.67 -27.36
N ASP A 185 8.63 27.74 -26.73
CA ASP A 185 8.52 29.08 -27.34
C ASP A 185 9.91 29.62 -27.73
N SER A 186 10.93 29.39 -26.90
CA SER A 186 12.31 29.82 -27.20
C SER A 186 12.93 29.08 -28.39
N ILE A 187 12.60 27.80 -28.59
CA ILE A 187 13.06 27.04 -29.77
C ILE A 187 12.40 27.59 -31.03
N ILE A 188 11.08 27.81 -31.01
CA ILE A 188 10.35 28.35 -32.16
C ILE A 188 10.89 29.72 -32.56
N SER A 189 11.18 30.60 -31.59
CA SER A 189 11.75 31.92 -31.90
C SER A 189 13.15 31.89 -32.52
N MET A 190 13.93 30.83 -32.30
CA MET A 190 15.27 30.69 -32.89
C MET A 190 15.22 30.20 -34.34
N ASP A 191 14.19 29.44 -34.73
CA ASP A 191 13.99 28.96 -36.10
C ASP A 191 13.42 30.05 -37.04
N ASP A 192 12.77 31.08 -36.48
CA ASP A 192 12.20 32.22 -37.24
C ASP A 192 13.23 33.33 -37.57
N ASP A 193 14.41 33.32 -36.93
CA ASP A 193 15.48 34.33 -37.10
C ASP A 193 16.55 33.95 -38.15
N ASP A 194 16.39 32.81 -38.86
CA ASP A 194 17.38 32.23 -39.80
C ASP A 194 17.03 32.45 -41.31
N TRP A 195 16.33 33.53 -41.67
CA TRP A 195 16.04 33.94 -43.07
C TRP A 195 16.45 35.37 -43.43
#